data_AF-A0AAJ5W7Q8-F1
#
_entry.id   AF-A0AAJ5W7Q8-F1
#
_cell.length_a   1.000
_cell.length_b   1.000
_cell.length_c   1.000
_cell.angle_alpha   90.00
_cell.angle_beta   90.00
_cell.angle_gamma   90.00
#
_symmetry.space_group_name_H-M   'P 1'
#
loop_
_entity.id
_entity.type
_entity.pdbx_description
1 polymer ?
#
loop_
_entity_poly.entity_id
_entity_poly.type
_entity_poly.pdbx_seq_one_letter_code
_entity_poly.pdbx_strand_id
1 'polypeptide(L)'
;MDNKVENNDWKKEAPTLAGLSVYHPFSVPEEYFEDLTFHISSAIYLEKMRAEVDKSGFTIPANYFNELSTQLNSELVKEKIKAVMPESNDYTVPTNYFEQLQSNILSKTINEVKSAQSARVVRLWHSKLLKYASAACFVILSTVGFYFYQQHIPAQKLTYNDLATEQILYDIDEDVIIDHIKDNGLQQTKPMPTDVALENYILNNYSQNEIASSL
;
A
#
# COMPACT_ATOMS: atom_id res chain seq x y z
N MET A 1 43.87 -36.85 -49.78
CA MET A 1 44.44 -37.50 -48.58
C MET A 1 43.54 -38.64 -48.18
N ASP A 2 44.01 -39.87 -48.33
CA ASP A 2 43.26 -41.09 -48.00
C ASP A 2 43.19 -41.27 -46.47
N ASN A 3 42.02 -41.01 -45.88
CA ASN A 3 41.71 -41.35 -44.49
C ASN A 3 41.46 -42.86 -44.37
N LYS A 4 42.50 -43.68 -44.60
CA LYS A 4 42.52 -45.06 -44.10
C LYS A 4 42.94 -45.04 -42.65
N VAL A 5 42.02 -44.61 -41.79
CA VAL A 5 42.20 -44.65 -40.34
C VAL A 5 41.80 -46.04 -39.85
N GLU A 6 42.75 -46.72 -39.22
CA GLU A 6 42.57 -47.96 -38.48
C GLU A 6 41.38 -47.83 -37.50
N ASN A 7 40.67 -48.93 -37.27
CA ASN A 7 39.50 -49.05 -36.38
C ASN A 7 38.16 -48.48 -36.91
N ASN A 8 37.72 -48.99 -38.07
CA ASN A 8 36.35 -48.80 -38.60
C ASN A 8 35.44 -50.01 -38.32
N ASP A 9 35.79 -50.91 -37.40
CA ASP A 9 35.01 -52.13 -37.15
C ASP A 9 33.58 -51.83 -36.67
N TRP A 10 33.38 -50.71 -35.99
CA TRP A 10 32.05 -50.21 -35.62
C TRP A 10 31.12 -50.01 -36.83
N LYS A 11 31.65 -49.73 -38.03
CA LYS A 11 30.83 -49.58 -39.24
C LYS A 11 30.25 -50.90 -39.73
N LYS A 12 30.92 -52.02 -39.41
CA LYS A 12 30.41 -53.37 -39.68
C LYS A 12 29.36 -53.78 -38.64
N GLU A 13 29.56 -53.37 -37.40
CA GLU A 13 28.64 -53.66 -36.29
C GLU A 13 27.35 -52.82 -36.35
N ALA A 14 27.42 -51.60 -36.91
CA ALA A 14 26.28 -50.70 -37.04
C ALA A 14 26.18 -50.07 -38.45
N PRO A 15 25.81 -50.84 -39.49
CA PRO A 15 25.78 -50.36 -40.88
C PRO A 15 24.75 -49.25 -41.12
N THR A 16 23.66 -49.23 -40.33
CA THR A 16 22.64 -48.18 -40.37
C THR A 16 23.17 -46.84 -39.88
N LEU A 17 23.98 -46.84 -38.82
CA LEU A 17 24.61 -45.63 -38.27
C LEU A 17 25.75 -45.15 -39.17
N ALA A 18 26.51 -46.06 -39.77
CA ALA A 18 27.58 -45.74 -40.70
C ALA A 18 27.09 -45.11 -42.01
N GLY A 19 25.85 -45.39 -42.41
CA GLY A 19 25.21 -44.82 -43.59
C GLY A 19 24.59 -43.43 -43.38
N LEU A 20 24.52 -42.94 -42.15
CA LEU A 20 24.04 -41.59 -41.87
C LEU A 20 25.09 -40.56 -42.30
N SER A 21 24.62 -39.45 -42.89
CA SER A 21 25.51 -38.31 -43.14
C SER A 21 25.95 -37.74 -41.80
N VAL A 22 27.26 -37.65 -41.58
CA VAL A 22 27.83 -36.94 -40.43
C VAL A 22 27.67 -35.44 -40.70
N TYR A 23 26.48 -34.93 -40.38
CA TYR A 23 26.18 -33.52 -40.39
C TYR A 23 26.34 -33.01 -38.97
N HIS A 24 27.18 -31.99 -38.77
CA HIS A 24 27.32 -31.32 -37.49
C HIS A 24 26.32 -30.14 -37.47
N PRO A 25 25.15 -30.26 -36.80
CA PRO A 25 24.14 -29.21 -36.78
C PRO A 25 24.54 -28.03 -35.87
N PHE A 26 25.64 -28.16 -35.14
CA PHE A 26 26.13 -27.15 -34.21
C PHE A 26 27.33 -26.44 -34.82
N SER A 27 27.15 -25.19 -35.18
CA SER A 27 28.22 -24.27 -35.55
C SER A 27 28.32 -23.19 -34.50
N VAL A 28 29.54 -22.87 -34.07
CA VAL A 28 29.80 -21.68 -33.27
C VAL A 28 29.93 -20.45 -34.19
N PRO A 29 29.62 -19.24 -33.70
CA PRO A 29 29.92 -18.01 -34.42
C PRO A 29 31.40 -17.87 -34.75
N GLU A 30 31.70 -17.05 -35.76
CA GLU A 30 33.07 -16.63 -36.05
C GLU A 30 33.71 -16.00 -34.79
N GLU A 31 35.02 -16.20 -34.61
CA GLU A 31 35.81 -15.68 -33.47
C GLU A 31 35.42 -16.23 -32.07
N TYR A 32 34.44 -17.14 -31.95
CA TYR A 32 33.98 -17.69 -30.66
C TYR A 32 35.13 -18.21 -29.77
N PHE A 33 36.05 -18.99 -30.33
CA PHE A 33 37.15 -19.57 -29.58
C PHE A 33 38.31 -18.59 -29.35
N GLU A 34 38.51 -17.64 -30.26
CA GLU A 34 39.52 -16.58 -30.12
C GLU A 34 39.15 -15.66 -28.95
N ASP A 35 37.88 -15.28 -28.84
CA ASP A 35 37.36 -14.41 -27.79
C ASP A 35 37.02 -15.14 -26.49
N LEU A 36 36.94 -16.48 -26.51
CA LEU A 36 36.53 -17.28 -25.36
C LEU A 36 37.36 -16.97 -24.12
N THR A 37 38.68 -16.86 -24.28
CA THR A 37 39.60 -16.54 -23.18
C THR A 37 39.31 -15.15 -22.58
N PHE A 38 39.05 -14.17 -23.45
CA PHE A 38 38.69 -12.82 -23.04
C PHE A 38 37.33 -12.78 -22.32
N HIS A 39 36.32 -13.48 -22.84
CA HIS A 39 35.01 -13.59 -22.20
C HIS A 39 35.06 -14.28 -20.84
N ILE A 40 35.83 -15.36 -20.70
CA ILE A 40 35.96 -16.08 -19.43
C ILE A 40 36.68 -15.19 -18.40
N SER A 41 37.80 -14.56 -18.78
CA SER A 41 38.54 -13.69 -17.87
C SER A 41 37.75 -12.46 -17.44
N SER A 42 37.01 -11.82 -18.36
CA SER A 42 36.13 -10.69 -18.03
C SER A 42 34.98 -11.11 -17.12
N ALA A 43 34.35 -12.26 -17.36
CA ALA A 43 33.30 -12.80 -16.49
C ALA A 43 33.81 -13.06 -15.06
N ILE A 44 34.97 -13.72 -14.92
CA ILE A 44 35.60 -13.97 -13.62
C ILE A 44 35.95 -12.64 -12.91
N TYR A 45 36.45 -11.65 -13.65
CA TYR A 45 36.76 -10.34 -13.09
C TYR A 45 35.52 -9.60 -12.57
N LEU A 46 34.43 -9.62 -13.34
CA LEU A 46 33.15 -9.03 -12.93
C LEU A 46 32.55 -9.75 -11.72
N GLU A 47 32.68 -11.07 -11.64
CA GLU A 47 32.22 -11.87 -10.50
C GLU A 47 33.00 -11.51 -9.23
N LYS A 48 34.33 -11.37 -9.31
CA LYS A 48 35.18 -10.89 -8.20
C LYS A 48 34.77 -9.50 -7.74
N MET A 49 34.57 -8.57 -8.67
CA MET A 49 34.12 -7.21 -8.36
C MET A 49 32.76 -7.20 -7.67
N ARG A 50 31.83 -8.04 -8.11
CA ARG A 50 30.52 -8.17 -7.48
C ARG A 50 30.61 -8.77 -6.07
N ALA A 51 31.54 -9.68 -5.82
CA ALA A 51 31.75 -10.27 -4.50
C ALA A 51 32.40 -9.30 -3.49
N GLU A 52 33.22 -8.36 -3.97
CA GLU A 52 33.87 -7.34 -3.13
C GLU A 52 32.98 -6.11 -2.86
N VAL A 53 31.92 -5.93 -3.66
CA VAL A 53 31.02 -4.77 -3.56
C VAL A 53 29.71 -5.19 -2.88
N ASP A 54 29.61 -4.97 -1.56
CA ASP A 54 28.44 -5.28 -0.72
C ASP A 54 27.14 -4.57 -1.13
N LYS A 55 27.24 -3.49 -1.93
CA LYS A 55 26.10 -2.70 -2.41
C LYS A 55 26.34 -2.27 -3.85
N SER A 56 25.39 -2.57 -4.74
CA SER A 56 25.31 -2.01 -6.10
C SER A 56 25.79 -0.55 -6.10
N GLY A 57 26.96 -0.29 -6.69
CA GLY A 57 27.59 1.04 -6.71
C GLY A 57 26.81 2.09 -7.50
N PHE A 58 25.71 1.70 -8.12
CA PHE A 58 24.78 2.59 -8.79
C PHE A 58 23.64 2.93 -7.83
N THR A 59 23.72 4.12 -7.26
CA THR A 59 22.62 4.73 -6.52
C THR A 59 22.00 5.82 -7.38
N ILE A 60 20.67 5.79 -7.48
CA ILE A 60 19.92 6.89 -8.08
C ILE A 60 19.74 7.99 -7.03
N PRO A 61 19.85 9.28 -7.43
CA PRO A 61 19.50 10.38 -6.55
C PRO A 61 18.06 10.26 -6.04
N ALA A 62 17.82 10.80 -4.84
CA ALA A 62 16.47 10.92 -4.32
C ALA A 62 15.60 11.70 -5.33
N ASN A 63 14.35 11.24 -5.53
CA ASN A 63 13.38 11.84 -6.46
C ASN A 63 13.74 11.83 -7.95
N TYR A 64 14.77 11.09 -8.40
CA TYR A 64 15.15 11.01 -9.82
C TYR A 64 13.94 10.80 -10.75
N PHE A 65 13.12 9.78 -10.50
CA PHE A 65 11.96 9.48 -11.34
C PHE A 65 10.81 10.48 -11.18
N ASN A 66 10.68 11.11 -10.02
CA ASN A 66 9.64 12.12 -9.76
C ASN A 66 9.93 13.41 -10.55
N GLU A 67 11.20 13.78 -10.68
CA GLU A 67 11.63 15.01 -11.36
C GLU A 67 11.95 14.83 -12.84
N LEU A 68 12.25 13.60 -13.29
CA LEU A 68 12.65 13.30 -14.66
C LEU A 68 11.68 13.85 -15.70
N SER A 69 10.38 13.69 -15.49
CA SER A 69 9.34 14.17 -16.41
C SER A 69 9.35 15.69 -16.53
N THR A 70 9.49 16.39 -15.41
CA THR A 70 9.57 17.85 -15.35
C THR A 70 10.85 18.36 -16.02
N GLN A 71 11.98 17.72 -15.74
CA GLN A 71 13.27 18.05 -16.35
C GLN A 71 13.23 17.88 -17.87
N LEU A 72 12.72 16.75 -18.36
CA LEU A 72 12.62 16.48 -19.79
C LEU A 72 11.71 17.50 -20.48
N ASN A 73 10.54 17.78 -19.91
CA ASN A 73 9.65 18.81 -20.44
C ASN A 73 10.30 20.20 -20.45
N SER A 74 11.05 20.55 -19.41
CA SER A 74 11.75 21.84 -19.34
C SER A 74 12.82 22.00 -20.43
N GLU A 75 13.59 20.94 -20.71
CA GLU A 75 14.60 20.95 -21.77
C GLU A 75 13.96 20.99 -23.16
N LEU A 76 12.86 20.25 -23.38
CA LEU A 76 12.10 20.34 -24.63
C LEU A 76 11.51 21.74 -24.86
N VAL A 77 10.98 22.38 -23.82
CA VAL A 77 10.45 23.75 -23.92
C VAL A 77 11.57 24.73 -24.24
N LYS A 78 12.73 24.59 -23.59
CA LYS A 78 13.91 25.42 -23.85
C LYS A 78 14.44 25.24 -25.28
N GLU A 79 14.46 24.03 -25.80
CA GLU A 79 14.82 23.75 -27.19
C GLU A 79 13.84 24.39 -28.19
N LYS A 80 12.52 24.25 -27.93
CA LYS A 80 11.49 24.91 -28.73
C LYS A 80 11.60 26.43 -28.72
N ILE A 81 11.87 27.02 -27.54
CA ILE A 81 12.06 28.47 -27.42
C ILE A 81 13.27 28.90 -28.22
N LYS A 82 14.41 28.19 -28.10
CA LYS A 82 15.62 28.48 -28.90
C LYS A 82 15.36 28.41 -30.41
N ALA A 83 14.57 27.45 -30.87
CA ALA A 83 14.25 27.30 -32.30
C ALA A 83 13.37 28.45 -32.84
N VAL A 84 12.60 29.12 -31.98
CA VAL A 84 11.71 30.22 -32.36
C VAL A 84 12.36 31.59 -32.07
N MET A 85 13.35 31.65 -31.19
CA MET A 85 14.04 32.89 -30.85
C MET A 85 15.05 33.26 -31.95
N PRO A 86 15.07 34.50 -32.43
CA PRO A 86 16.11 34.95 -33.34
C PRO A 86 17.48 34.93 -32.62
N GLU A 87 18.51 34.44 -33.30
CA GLU A 87 19.91 34.33 -32.82
C GLU A 87 20.54 35.68 -32.39
N SER A 88 19.88 36.79 -32.71
CA SER A 88 20.26 38.11 -32.22
C SER A 88 19.93 38.23 -30.73
N ASN A 89 20.96 38.32 -29.89
CA ASN A 89 20.91 38.59 -28.45
C ASN A 89 20.35 39.99 -28.09
N ASP A 90 19.52 40.57 -28.95
CA ASP A 90 18.95 41.89 -28.77
C ASP A 90 17.67 41.76 -27.95
N TYR A 91 17.84 41.64 -26.63
CA TYR A 91 16.77 41.80 -25.64
C TYR A 91 16.32 43.26 -25.56
N THR A 92 15.81 43.77 -26.68
CA THR A 92 15.33 45.15 -26.79
C THR A 92 13.83 45.18 -26.64
N VAL A 93 13.34 46.16 -25.89
CA VAL A 93 11.90 46.39 -25.77
C VAL A 93 11.38 46.96 -27.11
N PRO A 94 10.17 46.59 -27.55
CA PRO A 94 9.56 47.18 -28.75
C PRO A 94 9.49 48.71 -28.64
N THR A 95 9.60 49.39 -29.77
CA THR A 95 9.47 50.85 -29.82
C THR A 95 8.11 51.27 -29.24
N ASN A 96 8.12 52.27 -28.35
CA ASN A 96 6.96 52.79 -27.62
C ASN A 96 6.32 51.85 -26.57
N TYR A 97 7.02 50.80 -26.13
CA TYR A 97 6.50 49.87 -25.11
C TYR A 97 6.08 50.59 -23.81
N PHE A 98 6.89 51.51 -23.31
CA PHE A 98 6.63 52.17 -22.02
C PHE A 98 5.48 53.18 -22.10
N GLU A 99 5.36 53.90 -23.21
CA GLU A 99 4.28 54.82 -23.50
C GLU A 99 2.94 54.08 -23.60
N GLN A 100 2.92 52.94 -24.28
CA GLN A 100 1.75 52.06 -24.36
C GLN A 100 1.42 51.41 -23.02
N LEU A 101 2.44 50.97 -22.26
CA LEU A 101 2.27 50.38 -20.94
C LEU A 101 1.57 51.36 -19.99
N GLN A 102 2.02 52.61 -19.95
CA GLN A 102 1.40 53.65 -19.12
C GLN A 102 -0.07 53.89 -19.51
N SER A 103 -0.36 54.01 -20.81
CA SER A 103 -1.73 54.17 -21.31
C SER A 103 -2.63 52.97 -20.97
N ASN A 104 -2.10 51.75 -21.09
CA ASN A 104 -2.80 50.51 -20.75
C ASN A 104 -3.09 50.38 -19.25
N ILE A 105 -2.15 50.77 -18.39
CA ILE A 105 -2.38 50.79 -16.95
C ILE A 105 -3.48 51.78 -16.61
N LEU A 106 -3.41 53.02 -17.11
CA LEU A 106 -4.41 54.05 -16.82
C LEU A 106 -5.81 53.69 -17.33
N SER A 107 -5.92 53.10 -18.52
CA SER A 107 -7.21 52.63 -19.04
C SER A 107 -7.83 51.54 -18.16
N LYS A 108 -7.04 50.56 -17.71
CA LYS A 108 -7.53 49.46 -16.86
C LYS A 108 -7.78 49.86 -15.40
N THR A 109 -7.11 50.88 -14.89
CA THR A 109 -7.20 51.29 -13.47
C THR A 109 -8.12 52.49 -13.23
N ILE A 110 -8.24 53.40 -14.19
CA ILE A 110 -9.01 54.64 -14.03
C ILE A 110 -10.31 54.59 -14.84
N ASN A 111 -10.27 54.05 -16.06
CA ASN A 111 -11.42 54.13 -16.97
C ASN A 111 -12.42 52.97 -16.81
N GLU A 112 -11.98 51.78 -16.37
CA GLU A 112 -12.90 50.64 -16.15
C GLU A 112 -13.65 50.67 -14.81
N VAL A 113 -13.23 51.53 -13.86
CA VAL A 113 -13.93 51.70 -12.56
C VAL A 113 -15.32 52.33 -12.71
N LYS A 114 -15.65 52.93 -13.87
CA LYS A 114 -16.97 53.54 -14.11
C LYS A 114 -18.07 52.57 -14.55
N SER A 115 -17.78 51.30 -14.84
CA SER A 115 -18.80 50.36 -15.36
C SER A 115 -19.05 49.11 -14.50
N ALA A 116 -18.45 48.98 -13.32
CA ALA A 116 -18.75 47.89 -12.40
C ALA A 116 -19.85 48.29 -11.40
N GLN A 117 -21.10 48.05 -11.80
CA GLN A 117 -22.21 47.60 -10.98
C GLN A 117 -22.17 48.01 -9.50
N SER A 118 -23.03 48.98 -9.14
CA SER A 118 -23.40 49.27 -7.75
C SER A 118 -23.50 47.99 -6.94
N ALA A 119 -22.64 47.82 -5.93
CA ALA A 119 -22.66 46.66 -5.05
C ALA A 119 -24.07 46.50 -4.48
N ARG A 120 -24.82 45.50 -4.98
CA ARG A 120 -26.17 45.22 -4.54
C ARG A 120 -26.04 44.65 -3.13
N VAL A 121 -26.19 45.50 -2.12
CA VAL A 121 -26.18 45.09 -0.71
C VAL A 121 -27.43 44.22 -0.49
N VAL A 122 -27.27 42.90 -0.60
CA VAL A 122 -28.36 41.96 -0.30
C VAL A 122 -28.33 41.68 1.19
N ARG A 123 -29.43 42.02 1.86
CA ARG A 123 -29.62 41.82 3.30
C ARG A 123 -29.88 40.34 3.56
N LEU A 124 -28.86 39.63 4.07
CA LEU A 124 -28.82 38.16 4.18
C LEU A 124 -29.81 37.55 5.20
N TRP A 125 -30.44 38.35 6.06
CA TRP A 125 -31.30 37.88 7.15
C TRP A 125 -32.70 38.47 7.08
N HIS A 126 -33.49 38.03 6.10
CA HIS A 126 -34.92 38.36 6.08
C HIS A 126 -35.80 37.19 5.62
N SER A 127 -35.77 36.07 6.33
CA SER A 127 -36.75 35.03 6.11
C SER A 127 -37.34 34.52 7.43
N LYS A 128 -38.68 34.46 7.46
CA LYS A 128 -39.47 33.80 8.52
C LYS A 128 -39.15 32.30 8.64
N LEU A 129 -38.33 31.77 7.73
CA LEU A 129 -37.83 30.39 7.67
C LEU A 129 -36.81 30.05 8.74
N LEU A 130 -36.09 31.04 9.28
CA LEU A 130 -35.10 30.80 10.34
C LEU A 130 -35.74 30.26 11.63
N LYS A 131 -37.03 30.58 11.84
CA LYS A 131 -37.84 30.03 12.94
C LYS A 131 -38.08 28.53 12.79
N TYR A 132 -38.30 28.06 11.55
CA TYR A 132 -38.52 26.64 11.27
C TYR A 132 -37.20 25.86 11.23
N ALA A 133 -36.11 26.46 10.73
CA ALA A 133 -34.79 25.84 10.74
C ALA A 133 -34.32 25.55 12.18
N SER A 134 -34.54 26.48 13.11
CA SER A 134 -34.23 26.26 14.53
C SER A 134 -35.03 25.09 15.12
N ALA A 135 -36.34 24.99 14.84
CA ALA A 135 -37.17 23.88 15.33
C ALA A 135 -36.74 22.52 14.76
N ALA A 136 -36.41 22.45 13.46
CA ALA A 136 -35.94 21.23 12.82
C ALA A 136 -34.60 20.73 13.42
N CYS A 137 -33.68 21.64 13.76
CA CYS A 137 -32.42 21.27 14.42
C CYS A 137 -32.67 20.62 15.79
N PHE A 138 -33.63 21.10 16.58
CA PHE A 138 -33.97 20.46 17.85
C PHE A 138 -34.55 19.05 17.67
N VAL A 139 -35.40 18.85 16.67
CA VAL A 139 -35.92 17.50 16.34
C VAL A 139 -34.77 16.58 15.94
N ILE A 140 -33.88 17.02 15.05
CA ILE A 140 -32.73 16.21 14.58
C ILE A 140 -31.81 15.88 15.76
N LEU A 141 -31.44 16.86 16.59
CA LEU A 141 -30.57 16.63 17.75
C LEU A 141 -31.21 15.68 18.77
N SER A 142 -32.52 15.78 19.00
CA SER A 142 -33.23 14.88 19.91
C SER A 142 -33.29 13.45 19.36
N THR A 143 -33.54 13.29 18.05
CA THR A 143 -33.54 11.96 17.40
C THR A 143 -32.15 11.32 17.35
N VAL A 144 -31.10 12.09 17.03
CA VAL A 144 -29.72 11.60 16.99
C VAL A 144 -29.22 11.27 18.39
N GLY A 145 -29.56 12.10 19.39
CA GLY A 145 -29.26 11.85 20.79
C GLY A 145 -29.89 10.55 21.30
N PHE A 146 -31.15 10.27 20.94
CA PHE A 146 -31.82 9.03 21.28
C PHE A 146 -31.17 7.80 20.60
N TYR A 147 -30.79 7.92 19.32
CA TYR A 147 -30.12 6.85 18.59
C TYR A 147 -28.73 6.51 19.18
N PHE A 148 -27.94 7.52 19.54
CA PHE A 148 -26.65 7.32 20.21
C PHE A 148 -26.81 6.77 21.64
N TYR A 149 -27.82 7.20 22.38
CA TYR A 149 -28.15 6.63 23.69
C TYR A 149 -28.48 5.14 23.59
N GLN A 150 -29.21 4.72 22.55
CA GLN A 150 -29.48 3.31 22.29
C GLN A 150 -28.22 2.51 21.91
N GLN A 151 -27.25 3.11 21.20
CA GLN A 151 -25.94 2.48 20.95
C GLN A 151 -25.06 2.36 22.21
N HIS A 152 -25.26 3.22 23.21
CA HIS A 152 -24.55 3.16 24.50
C HIS A 152 -25.21 2.22 25.52
N ILE A 153 -26.33 1.55 25.20
CA ILE A 153 -26.73 0.35 25.93
C ILE A 153 -25.73 -0.74 25.49
N PRO A 154 -24.80 -1.20 26.34
CA PRO A 154 -23.88 -2.25 25.93
C PRO A 154 -24.71 -3.51 25.65
N ALA A 155 -24.82 -3.88 24.37
CA ALA A 155 -25.17 -5.24 24.02
C ALA A 155 -24.17 -6.14 24.74
N GLN A 156 -24.67 -6.96 25.66
CA GLN A 156 -23.91 -7.97 26.37
C GLN A 156 -23.18 -8.81 25.31
N LYS A 157 -21.88 -8.56 25.11
CA LYS A 157 -21.03 -9.40 24.24
C LYS A 157 -20.81 -10.72 24.97
N LEU A 158 -21.79 -11.60 24.91
CA LEU A 158 -21.62 -12.99 25.29
C LEU A 158 -20.78 -13.68 24.21
N THR A 159 -19.72 -14.36 24.67
CA THR A 159 -19.09 -15.50 23.99
C THR A 159 -18.17 -15.20 22.78
N TYR A 160 -17.05 -14.51 23.04
CA TYR A 160 -15.82 -14.67 22.23
C TYR A 160 -14.62 -15.20 23.04
N ASN A 161 -14.72 -15.22 24.37
CA ASN A 161 -13.66 -15.76 25.23
C ASN A 161 -13.72 -17.29 25.33
N ASP A 162 -14.89 -17.90 25.13
CA ASP A 162 -15.10 -19.35 25.34
C ASP A 162 -14.37 -20.21 24.28
N LEU A 163 -14.39 -19.78 23.02
CA LEU A 163 -13.68 -20.45 21.91
C LEU A 163 -12.14 -20.40 22.04
N ALA A 164 -11.61 -19.27 22.51
CA ALA A 164 -10.18 -19.11 22.72
C ALA A 164 -9.68 -19.95 23.90
N THR A 165 -10.51 -20.09 24.94
CA THR A 165 -10.19 -20.95 26.09
C THR A 165 -10.24 -22.43 25.73
N GLU A 166 -11.22 -22.88 24.93
CA GLU A 166 -11.24 -24.26 24.44
C GLU A 166 -9.99 -24.62 23.62
N GLN A 167 -9.57 -23.75 22.70
CA GLN A 167 -8.42 -24.03 21.84
C GLN A 167 -7.10 -24.09 22.62
N ILE A 168 -6.98 -23.34 23.73
CA ILE A 168 -5.82 -23.39 24.63
C ILE A 168 -5.84 -24.67 25.48
N LEU A 169 -7.02 -25.22 25.80
CA LEU A 169 -7.14 -26.44 26.60
C LEU A 169 -6.69 -27.71 25.85
N TYR A 170 -6.79 -27.73 24.52
CA TYR A 170 -6.36 -28.87 23.68
C TYR A 170 -4.85 -28.96 23.49
N ASP A 171 -4.11 -27.87 23.67
CA ASP A 171 -2.66 -27.79 23.42
C ASP A 171 -1.84 -28.00 24.70
N ILE A 172 -2.48 -28.43 25.78
CA ILE A 172 -1.81 -28.73 27.06
C ILE A 172 -1.26 -30.15 27.01
N ASP A 173 0.05 -30.27 27.17
CA ASP A 173 0.78 -31.54 27.21
C ASP A 173 0.38 -32.42 28.42
N GLU A 174 0.32 -33.74 28.24
CA GLU A 174 -0.11 -34.68 29.29
C GLU A 174 0.77 -34.62 30.54
N ASP A 175 2.06 -34.32 30.36
CA ASP A 175 3.00 -34.20 31.47
C ASP A 175 2.70 -32.97 32.34
N VAL A 176 2.19 -31.87 31.74
CA VAL A 176 1.81 -30.64 32.46
C VAL A 176 0.56 -30.86 33.31
N ILE A 177 -0.38 -31.68 32.82
CA ILE A 177 -1.59 -32.07 33.54
C ILE A 177 -1.21 -32.96 34.73
N ILE A 178 -0.31 -33.93 34.53
CA ILE A 178 0.18 -34.80 35.60
C ILE A 178 0.89 -33.98 36.67
N ASP A 179 1.74 -33.04 36.28
CA ASP A 179 2.48 -32.17 37.20
C ASP A 179 1.53 -31.28 38.02
N HIS A 180 0.53 -30.65 37.37
CA HIS A 180 -0.46 -29.82 38.05
C HIS A 180 -1.34 -30.57 39.04
N ILE A 181 -1.71 -31.82 38.74
CA ILE A 181 -2.50 -32.68 39.65
C ILE A 181 -1.65 -33.14 40.84
N LYS A 182 -0.36 -33.39 40.62
CA LYS A 182 0.59 -33.81 41.65
C LYS A 182 0.90 -32.67 42.62
N ASP A 183 0.99 -31.44 42.10
CA ASP A 183 1.22 -30.23 42.89
C ASP A 183 -0.03 -29.75 43.65
N ASN A 184 -1.23 -29.84 43.06
CA ASN A 184 -2.48 -29.35 43.66
C ASN A 184 -3.37 -30.48 44.21
N GLY A 185 -2.78 -31.44 44.91
CA GLY A 185 -3.46 -32.62 45.46
C GLY A 185 -4.89 -32.36 45.96
N LEU A 186 -5.84 -33.15 45.48
CA LEU A 186 -7.30 -33.17 45.73
C LEU A 186 -7.81 -32.37 46.96
N GLN A 187 -7.86 -31.04 46.86
CA GLN A 187 -8.55 -30.20 47.83
C GLN A 187 -9.78 -29.54 47.20
N GLN A 188 -10.92 -30.24 47.28
CA GLN A 188 -12.22 -29.59 47.24
C GLN A 188 -12.37 -28.73 48.50
N THR A 189 -12.04 -27.44 48.41
CA THR A 189 -12.43 -26.47 49.43
C THR A 189 -13.76 -25.85 49.06
N LYS A 190 -14.83 -26.52 49.52
CA LYS A 190 -16.19 -26.01 49.68
C LYS A 190 -16.17 -24.70 50.47
N PRO A 191 -16.59 -23.55 49.91
CA PRO A 191 -17.03 -22.43 50.73
C PRO A 191 -18.52 -22.64 51.07
N MET A 192 -18.79 -22.87 52.34
CA MET A 192 -20.12 -22.87 52.94
C MET A 192 -20.73 -21.47 52.78
N PRO A 193 -21.79 -21.27 51.98
CA PRO A 193 -22.46 -19.97 51.89
C PRO A 193 -23.21 -19.75 53.20
N THR A 194 -22.98 -18.61 53.84
CA THR A 194 -23.84 -18.12 54.93
C THR A 194 -25.29 -18.10 54.45
N ASP A 195 -26.21 -18.55 55.30
CA ASP A 195 -27.65 -18.75 54.98
C ASP A 195 -28.28 -17.53 54.27
N VAL A 196 -27.87 -16.32 54.69
CA VAL A 196 -28.31 -15.04 54.11
C VAL A 196 -27.92 -14.86 52.64
N ALA A 197 -26.78 -15.39 52.22
CA ALA A 197 -26.35 -15.30 50.81
C ALA A 197 -27.16 -16.27 49.94
N LEU A 198 -27.51 -17.44 50.48
CA LEU A 198 -28.31 -18.43 49.78
C LEU A 198 -29.77 -17.95 49.65
N GLU A 199 -30.32 -17.39 50.72
CA GLU A 199 -31.69 -16.87 50.74
C GLU A 199 -31.88 -15.74 49.71
N ASN A 200 -30.93 -14.78 49.68
CA ASN A 200 -30.97 -13.70 48.69
C ASN A 200 -30.79 -14.20 47.25
N TYR A 201 -29.96 -15.23 47.04
CA TYR A 201 -29.77 -15.80 45.71
C TYR A 201 -31.04 -16.49 45.20
N ILE A 202 -31.72 -17.25 46.06
CA ILE A 202 -32.97 -17.92 45.72
C ILE A 202 -34.06 -16.90 45.39
N LEU A 203 -34.20 -15.84 46.20
CA LEU A 203 -35.21 -14.80 45.98
C LEU A 203 -34.99 -13.98 44.71
N ASN A 204 -33.74 -13.75 44.32
CA ASN A 204 -33.43 -12.94 43.14
C ASN A 204 -33.51 -13.71 41.82
N ASN A 205 -33.31 -15.03 41.83
CA ASN A 205 -33.21 -15.81 40.59
C ASN A 205 -34.40 -16.74 40.34
N TYR A 206 -35.27 -16.95 41.33
CA TYR A 206 -36.46 -17.78 41.19
C TYR A 206 -37.72 -16.99 41.55
N SER A 207 -38.77 -17.14 40.76
CA SER A 207 -40.07 -16.53 41.07
C SER A 207 -40.85 -17.37 42.10
N GLN A 208 -41.72 -16.75 42.92
CA GLN A 208 -42.47 -17.47 43.96
C GLN A 208 -43.29 -18.65 43.44
N ASN A 209 -43.76 -18.60 42.18
CA ASN A 209 -44.49 -19.71 41.57
C ASN A 209 -43.59 -20.92 41.25
N GLU A 210 -42.31 -20.72 40.98
CA GLU A 210 -41.37 -21.79 40.64
C GLU A 210 -40.80 -22.49 41.89
N ILE A 211 -40.65 -21.73 42.98
CA ILE A 211 -40.22 -22.22 44.29
C ILE A 211 -41.33 -23.08 44.93
N ALA A 212 -42.61 -22.71 44.73
CA ALA A 212 -43.74 -23.49 45.23
C ALA A 212 -44.03 -24.77 44.41
N SER A 213 -43.63 -24.80 43.13
CA SER A 213 -43.81 -25.97 42.25
C SER A 213 -42.68 -27.01 42.32
N SER A 214 -41.61 -26.73 43.05
CA SER A 214 -40.43 -27.61 43.18
C SER A 214 -40.26 -28.25 44.58
N LEU A 215 -41.29 -28.17 45.42
CA LEU A 215 -41.42 -28.97 46.65
C LEU A 215 -42.33 -30.18 46.42
#